data_AF-A0A848IZJ6-F1
#
_entry.id   AF-A0A848IZJ6-F1
#
_cell.length_a   1.000
_cell.length_b   1.000
_cell.length_c   1.000
_cell.angle_alpha   90.00
_cell.angle_beta   90.00
_cell.angle_gamma   90.00
#
_symmetry.space_group_name_H-M   'P 1'
#
loop_
_entity.id
_entity.type
_entity.pdbx_description
1 polymer ?
#
loop_
_entity_poly.entity_id
_entity_poly.type
_entity_poly.pdbx_seq_one_letter_code
_entity_poly.pdbx_strand_id
1 'polypeptide(L)'
;MTEKEIKDKILEVFQSQRKNPTAEFDGSHFMDYLTFPAHPKNTIKNSFRGARKYYRFMDKLEMEFGICFSLQDLDKYYSVDQLSKKVLDRIKKGKGNNMILKRRLEEKEKYYFEIALILILGGIYYWQGINWISILLSIGFGIVIYWILSNKIYSKIHDKKLADKILEKK
;
A
#
# COMPACT_ATOMS: atom_id res chain seq x y z
N MET A 1 4.59 7.70 -23.98
CA MET A 1 5.70 7.50 -23.04
C MET A 1 6.56 6.34 -23.50
N THR A 2 7.86 6.57 -23.61
CA THR A 2 8.86 5.54 -23.88
C THR A 2 9.23 4.76 -22.59
N GLU A 3 9.86 3.58 -22.71
CA GLU A 3 10.31 2.81 -21.54
C GLU A 3 11.33 3.59 -20.69
N LYS A 4 12.19 4.39 -21.34
CA LYS A 4 13.16 5.27 -20.67
C LYS A 4 12.47 6.35 -19.84
N GLU A 5 11.48 7.05 -20.40
CA GLU A 5 10.69 8.05 -19.67
C GLU A 5 9.95 7.45 -18.47
N ILE A 6 9.41 6.22 -18.62
CA ILE A 6 8.76 5.51 -17.52
C ILE A 6 9.76 5.21 -16.41
N LYS A 7 10.94 4.69 -16.77
CA LYS A 7 12.00 4.37 -15.82
C LYS A 7 12.46 5.61 -15.05
N ASP A 8 12.72 6.71 -15.75
CA ASP A 8 13.16 7.96 -15.15
C ASP A 8 12.09 8.50 -14.18
N LYS A 9 10.81 8.44 -14.57
CA LYS A 9 9.70 8.87 -13.72
C LYS A 9 9.49 7.97 -12.50
N ILE A 10 9.67 6.66 -12.64
CA ILE A 10 9.66 5.72 -11.51
C ILE A 10 10.76 6.07 -10.51
N LEU A 11 11.97 6.38 -11.00
CA LEU A 11 13.10 6.75 -10.15
C LEU A 11 12.86 8.10 -9.45
N GLU A 12 12.26 9.07 -10.12
CA GLU A 12 11.84 10.34 -9.51
C GLU A 12 10.84 10.10 -8.36
N VAL A 13 9.79 9.32 -8.63
CA VAL A 13 8.80 8.97 -7.60
C VAL A 13 9.47 8.20 -6.46
N PHE A 14 10.35 7.26 -6.77
CA PHE A 14 11.11 6.48 -5.79
C PHE A 14 11.89 7.40 -4.87
N GLN A 15 12.73 8.30 -5.42
CA GLN A 15 13.52 9.25 -4.63
C GLN A 15 12.64 10.13 -3.73
N SER A 16 11.48 10.58 -4.22
CA SER A 16 10.53 11.36 -3.41
C SER A 16 9.93 10.59 -2.21
N GLN A 17 9.86 9.26 -2.31
CA GLN A 17 9.23 8.39 -1.31
C GLN A 17 10.23 7.77 -0.33
N ARG A 18 11.52 7.75 -0.67
CA ARG A 18 12.58 7.24 0.20
C ARG A 18 12.65 8.02 1.49
N LYS A 19 12.99 7.30 2.57
CA LYS A 19 13.30 7.95 3.85
C LYS A 19 14.62 8.72 3.81
N ASN A 20 15.59 8.25 3.00
CA ASN A 20 16.85 8.94 2.75
C ASN A 20 17.09 9.01 1.22
N PRO A 21 16.77 10.13 0.56
CA PRO A 21 16.90 10.27 -0.89
C PRO A 21 18.35 10.27 -1.41
N THR A 22 19.32 10.69 -0.58
CA THR A 22 20.72 10.83 -1.01
C THR A 22 21.54 9.56 -0.84
N ALA A 23 21.03 8.56 -0.11
CA ALA A 23 21.73 7.29 0.06
C ALA A 23 21.82 6.52 -1.27
N GLU A 24 22.91 5.78 -1.48
CA GLU A 24 23.02 4.86 -2.60
C GLU A 24 21.97 3.73 -2.50
N PHE A 25 21.65 3.11 -3.64
CA PHE A 25 20.75 1.97 -3.70
C PHE A 25 21.13 1.04 -4.86
N ASP A 26 20.82 -0.24 -4.72
CA ASP A 26 20.96 -1.22 -5.81
C ASP A 26 19.66 -1.29 -6.63
N GLY A 27 19.77 -1.02 -7.94
CA GLY A 27 18.64 -1.10 -8.89
C GLY A 27 17.99 -2.48 -9.01
N SER A 28 18.68 -3.55 -8.64
CA SER A 28 18.18 -4.93 -8.69
C SER A 28 17.09 -5.22 -7.64
N HIS A 29 17.11 -4.50 -6.52
CA HIS A 29 16.17 -4.64 -5.41
C HIS A 29 15.85 -3.29 -4.75
N PHE A 30 15.73 -2.24 -5.58
CA PHE A 30 15.64 -0.85 -5.14
C PHE A 30 14.47 -0.57 -4.18
N MET A 31 13.40 -1.37 -4.25
CA MET A 31 12.25 -1.25 -3.36
C MET A 31 12.63 -1.41 -1.88
N ASP A 32 13.64 -2.23 -1.56
CA ASP A 32 14.09 -2.42 -0.17
C ASP A 32 14.73 -1.15 0.42
N TYR A 33 15.12 -0.20 -0.43
CA TYR A 33 15.70 1.10 -0.06
C TYR A 33 14.66 2.22 0.10
N LEU A 34 13.36 1.89 0.05
CA LEU A 34 12.28 2.83 0.41
C LEU A 34 12.31 3.20 1.91
N THR A 35 12.89 2.33 2.75
CA THR A 35 13.06 2.53 4.19
C THR A 35 14.49 2.92 4.55
N PHE A 36 14.68 3.37 5.79
CA PHE A 36 16.01 3.57 6.36
C PHE A 36 16.03 3.06 7.82
N PRO A 37 16.90 2.11 8.17
CA PRO A 37 17.86 1.42 7.29
C PRO A 37 17.17 0.62 6.16
N ALA A 38 17.92 0.31 5.09
CA ALA A 38 17.43 -0.50 3.99
C ALA A 38 17.18 -1.94 4.46
N HIS A 39 16.17 -2.60 3.88
CA HIS A 39 15.90 -4.00 4.17
C HIS A 39 16.88 -4.92 3.41
N PRO A 40 17.13 -6.14 3.90
CA PRO A 40 17.75 -7.19 3.10
C PRO A 40 16.96 -7.44 1.81
N LYS A 41 17.64 -7.98 0.80
CA LYS A 41 17.08 -8.23 -0.54
C LYS A 41 15.72 -8.95 -0.49
N ASN A 42 14.71 -8.32 -1.10
CA ASN A 42 13.33 -8.79 -1.22
C ASN A 42 12.64 -9.07 0.13
N THR A 43 12.90 -8.23 1.14
CA THR A 43 12.31 -8.42 2.48
C THR A 43 11.57 -7.20 3.02
N ILE A 44 11.42 -6.12 2.24
CA ILE A 44 10.69 -4.93 2.70
C ILE A 44 9.29 -5.23 3.23
N LYS A 45 8.57 -6.22 2.68
CA LYS A 45 7.23 -6.57 3.13
C LYS A 45 7.20 -7.40 4.42
N ASN A 46 8.35 -7.86 4.93
CA ASN A 46 8.44 -8.64 6.16
C ASN A 46 8.27 -7.79 7.44
N SER A 47 8.09 -6.48 7.30
CA SER A 47 7.78 -5.58 8.41
C SER A 47 6.53 -4.75 8.11
N PHE A 48 5.72 -4.44 9.12
CA PHE A 48 4.54 -3.59 8.95
C PHE A 48 4.88 -2.23 8.32
N ARG A 49 6.00 -1.63 8.74
CA ARG A 49 6.47 -0.35 8.22
C ARG A 49 6.92 -0.46 6.76
N GLY A 50 7.70 -1.47 6.44
CA GLY A 50 8.22 -1.69 5.09
C GLY A 50 7.09 -2.07 4.12
N ALA A 51 6.18 -2.97 4.50
CA ALA A 51 5.00 -3.31 3.72
C ALA A 51 4.17 -2.05 3.41
N ARG A 52 3.89 -1.22 4.41
CA ARG A 52 3.19 0.06 4.20
C ARG A 52 3.92 0.98 3.23
N LYS A 53 5.25 1.10 3.34
CA LYS A 53 6.06 1.93 2.43
C LYS A 53 6.04 1.39 1.00
N TYR A 54 6.12 0.08 0.85
CA TYR A 54 6.00 -0.61 -0.42
C TYR A 54 4.65 -0.31 -1.09
N TYR A 55 3.53 -0.55 -0.40
CA TYR A 55 2.21 -0.34 -0.98
C TYR A 55 1.96 1.13 -1.31
N ARG A 56 2.35 2.07 -0.43
CA ARG A 56 2.24 3.51 -0.73
C ARG A 56 3.05 3.94 -1.95
N PHE A 57 4.23 3.35 -2.15
CA PHE A 57 5.01 3.60 -3.35
C PHE A 57 4.27 3.09 -4.59
N MET A 58 3.73 1.87 -4.56
CA MET A 58 2.93 1.32 -5.66
C MET A 58 1.68 2.17 -5.95
N ASP A 59 0.94 2.60 -4.92
CA ASP A 59 -0.21 3.49 -5.04
C ASP A 59 0.18 4.82 -5.69
N LYS A 60 1.34 5.38 -5.32
CA LYS A 60 1.82 6.62 -5.93
C LYS A 60 2.08 6.44 -7.43
N LEU A 61 2.60 5.29 -7.85
CA LEU A 61 2.78 4.96 -9.27
C LEU A 61 1.44 4.72 -9.99
N GLU A 62 0.46 4.07 -9.34
CA GLU A 62 -0.90 3.95 -9.87
C GLU A 62 -1.48 5.32 -10.20
N MET A 63 -1.38 6.26 -9.24
CA MET A 63 -1.81 7.64 -9.45
C MET A 63 -1.00 8.32 -10.55
N GLU A 64 0.32 8.25 -10.52
CA GLU A 64 1.19 8.98 -11.47
C GLU A 64 0.85 8.61 -12.92
N PHE A 65 0.78 7.31 -13.21
CA PHE A 65 0.57 6.81 -14.55
C PHE A 65 -0.92 6.62 -14.92
N GLY A 66 -1.84 6.66 -13.96
CA GLY A 66 -3.25 6.35 -14.19
C GLY A 66 -3.46 4.88 -14.55
N ILE A 67 -2.78 3.99 -13.82
CA ILE A 67 -2.86 2.54 -13.98
C ILE A 67 -3.34 1.91 -12.68
N CYS A 68 -3.82 0.68 -12.76
CA CYS A 68 -4.07 -0.13 -11.56
C CYS A 68 -3.07 -1.27 -11.57
N PHE A 69 -2.58 -1.74 -10.43
CA PHE A 69 -1.87 -3.02 -10.30
C PHE A 69 -2.84 -4.12 -9.89
N SER A 70 -2.60 -5.37 -10.30
CA SER A 70 -3.33 -6.51 -9.75
C SER A 70 -2.72 -6.93 -8.41
N LEU A 71 -3.45 -7.72 -7.61
CA LEU A 71 -2.90 -8.28 -6.36
C LEU A 71 -1.61 -9.07 -6.60
N GLN A 72 -1.57 -9.87 -7.68
CA GLN A 72 -0.39 -10.62 -8.10
C GLN A 72 0.79 -9.72 -8.45
N ASP A 73 0.52 -8.50 -8.92
CA ASP A 73 1.57 -7.54 -9.21
C ASP A 73 2.13 -6.95 -7.92
N LEU A 74 1.28 -6.71 -6.93
CA LEU A 74 1.67 -6.17 -5.61
C LEU A 74 2.43 -7.21 -4.76
N ASP A 75 2.21 -8.51 -5.00
CA ASP A 75 2.88 -9.59 -4.27
C ASP A 75 4.33 -9.85 -4.71
N LYS A 76 4.75 -9.31 -5.86
CA LYS A 76 6.11 -9.48 -6.37
C LYS A 76 7.09 -8.48 -5.75
N TYR A 77 8.39 -8.74 -5.97
CA TYR A 77 9.46 -7.76 -5.78
C TYR A 77 10.02 -7.44 -7.17
N TYR A 78 10.33 -6.17 -7.42
CA TYR A 78 10.78 -5.72 -8.73
C TYR A 78 12.15 -5.07 -8.66
N SER A 79 12.97 -5.36 -9.66
CA SER A 79 14.01 -4.42 -10.08
C SER A 79 13.39 -3.22 -10.79
N VAL A 80 14.16 -2.15 -10.95
CA VAL A 80 13.70 -0.94 -11.67
C VAL A 80 13.25 -1.29 -13.09
N ASP A 81 13.99 -2.14 -13.80
CA ASP A 81 13.68 -2.51 -15.18
C ASP A 81 12.42 -3.38 -15.27
N GLN A 82 12.25 -4.32 -14.34
CA GLN A 82 11.04 -5.15 -14.30
C GLN A 82 9.79 -4.32 -14.02
N LEU A 83 9.88 -3.35 -13.09
CA LEU A 83 8.77 -2.46 -12.79
C LEU A 83 8.46 -1.54 -13.98
N SER A 84 9.47 -1.02 -14.66
CA SER A 84 9.29 -0.14 -15.83
C SER A 84 8.53 -0.85 -16.96
N LYS A 85 8.94 -2.08 -17.28
CA LYS A 85 8.22 -2.94 -18.25
C LYS A 85 6.79 -3.23 -17.80
N LYS A 86 6.61 -3.46 -16.49
CA LYS A 86 5.28 -3.75 -15.96
C LYS A 86 4.35 -2.55 -16.03
N VAL A 87 4.83 -1.36 -15.67
CA VAL A 87 4.07 -0.11 -15.81
C VAL A 87 3.69 0.12 -17.28
N LEU A 88 4.63 -0.07 -18.21
CA LEU A 88 4.36 0.05 -19.65
C LEU A 88 3.27 -0.93 -20.13
N ASP A 89 3.29 -2.18 -19.67
CA ASP A 89 2.23 -3.17 -19.95
C ASP A 89 0.86 -2.70 -19.43
N ARG A 90 0.81 -2.14 -18.22
CA ARG A 90 -0.44 -1.67 -17.60
C ARG A 90 -0.98 -0.41 -18.28
N ILE A 91 -0.11 0.50 -18.74
CA ILE A 91 -0.52 1.66 -19.54
C ILE A 91 -1.25 1.21 -20.82
N LYS A 92 -0.74 0.15 -21.48
CA LYS A 92 -1.36 -0.40 -22.70
C LYS A 92 -2.69 -1.12 -22.43
N LYS A 93 -2.91 -1.64 -21.21
CA LYS A 93 -4.08 -2.46 -20.83
C LYS A 93 -5.20 -1.67 -20.14
N GLY A 94 -5.69 -0.60 -20.78
CA GLY A 94 -6.76 0.25 -20.23
C GLY A 94 -8.03 -0.49 -19.79
N LYS A 95 -8.51 -1.47 -20.58
CA LYS A 95 -9.66 -2.32 -20.20
C LYS A 95 -9.40 -3.13 -18.92
N GLY A 96 -8.19 -3.68 -18.78
CA GLY A 96 -7.78 -4.44 -17.59
C GLY A 96 -7.69 -3.57 -16.34
N ASN A 97 -7.21 -2.33 -16.47
CA ASN A 97 -7.17 -1.38 -15.36
C ASN A 97 -8.58 -1.04 -14.87
N ASN A 98 -9.51 -0.75 -15.79
CA ASN A 98 -10.91 -0.47 -15.45
C ASN A 98 -11.59 -1.64 -14.75
N MET A 99 -11.37 -2.87 -15.21
CA MET A 99 -11.94 -4.06 -14.58
C MET A 99 -11.46 -4.22 -13.14
N ILE A 100 -10.17 -4.02 -12.90
CA ILE A 100 -9.58 -4.14 -11.57
C ILE A 100 -10.09 -3.03 -10.65
N LEU A 101 -10.16 -1.80 -11.16
CA LEU A 101 -10.66 -0.66 -10.40
C LEU A 101 -12.13 -0.82 -10.01
N LYS A 102 -12.97 -1.23 -10.97
CA LYS A 102 -14.38 -1.53 -10.72
C LYS A 102 -14.54 -2.59 -9.64
N ARG A 103 -13.75 -3.67 -9.72
CA ARG A 103 -13.75 -4.71 -8.68
C ARG A 103 -13.36 -4.16 -7.30
N ARG A 104 -12.33 -3.31 -7.20
CA ARG A 104 -11.91 -2.68 -5.93
C ARG A 104 -13.00 -1.76 -5.36
N LEU A 105 -13.70 -1.01 -6.21
CA LEU A 105 -14.79 -0.12 -5.79
C LEU A 105 -16.06 -0.87 -5.36
N GLU A 106 -16.34 -2.02 -5.98
CA GLU A 106 -17.50 -2.87 -5.65
C GLU A 106 -17.24 -3.77 -4.44
N GLU A 107 -15.98 -3.95 -4.04
CA GLU A 107 -15.60 -4.77 -2.90
C GLU A 107 -16.11 -4.15 -1.59
N LYS A 108 -17.13 -4.79 -0.99
CA LYS A 108 -17.70 -4.35 0.28
C LYS A 108 -16.70 -4.54 1.40
N GLU A 109 -16.49 -3.51 2.20
CA GLU A 109 -15.67 -3.61 3.41
C GLU A 109 -16.28 -4.61 4.38
N LYS A 110 -15.50 -5.64 4.71
CA LYS A 110 -15.83 -6.60 5.74
C LYS A 110 -15.21 -6.11 7.05
N TYR A 111 -16.03 -5.97 8.09
CA TYR A 111 -15.60 -5.56 9.44
C TYR A 111 -15.61 -6.70 10.46
N TYR A 112 -15.67 -7.95 9.99
CA TYR A 112 -15.76 -9.13 10.87
C TYR A 112 -14.59 -9.21 11.86
N PHE A 113 -13.38 -8.83 11.41
CA PHE A 113 -12.20 -8.85 12.26
C PHE A 113 -12.28 -7.79 13.37
N GLU A 114 -12.69 -6.57 13.04
CA GLU A 114 -12.87 -5.48 14.01
C GLU A 114 -13.98 -5.80 15.01
N ILE A 115 -15.10 -6.39 14.54
CA ILE A 115 -16.19 -6.84 15.42
C ILE A 115 -15.68 -7.92 16.37
N ALA A 116 -14.96 -8.93 15.87
CA ALA A 116 -14.39 -9.99 16.71
C ALA A 116 -13.42 -9.42 17.76
N LEU A 117 -12.57 -8.46 17.37
CA LEU A 117 -11.67 -7.77 18.29
C LEU A 117 -12.43 -7.03 19.40
N ILE A 118 -13.52 -6.32 19.07
CA ILE A 118 -14.34 -5.59 20.06
C ILE A 118 -15.00 -6.57 21.03
N LEU A 119 -15.49 -7.71 20.54
CA LEU A 119 -16.07 -8.76 21.39
C LEU A 119 -15.03 -9.35 22.35
N ILE A 120 -13.81 -9.61 21.87
CA ILE A 120 -12.70 -10.08 22.72
C ILE A 120 -12.40 -9.06 23.81
N LEU A 121 -12.30 -7.77 23.46
CA LEU A 121 -12.09 -6.69 24.44
C LEU A 121 -13.20 -6.68 25.50
N GLY A 122 -14.47 -6.75 25.07
CA GLY A 122 -15.61 -6.83 25.99
C GLY A 122 -15.55 -8.04 26.93
N GLY A 123 -15.15 -9.21 26.42
CA GLY A 123 -14.95 -10.41 27.24
C GLY A 123 -13.85 -10.26 28.29
N ILE A 124 -12.74 -9.59 27.95
CA ILE A 124 -11.66 -9.30 28.91
C ILE A 124 -12.18 -8.37 30.01
N TYR A 125 -12.92 -7.31 29.65
CA TYR A 125 -13.52 -6.41 30.63
C TYR A 125 -14.53 -7.10 31.54
N TYR A 126 -15.34 -8.01 30.99
CA TYR A 126 -16.28 -8.81 31.76
C TYR A 126 -15.56 -9.70 32.79
N TRP A 127 -14.45 -10.33 32.40
CA TRP A 127 -13.69 -11.23 33.29
C TRP A 127 -12.88 -10.47 34.34
N GLN A 128 -12.10 -9.47 33.93
CA GLN A 128 -11.12 -8.81 34.81
C GLN A 128 -11.65 -7.56 35.52
N GLY A 129 -12.83 -7.08 35.13
CA GLY A 129 -13.37 -5.80 35.58
C GLY A 129 -12.56 -4.60 35.08
N ILE A 130 -12.87 -3.43 35.64
CA ILE A 130 -12.17 -2.18 35.31
C ILE A 130 -10.99 -2.03 36.26
N ASN A 131 -9.79 -2.17 35.71
CA ASN A 131 -8.53 -1.94 36.42
C ASN A 131 -7.52 -1.23 35.49
N TRP A 132 -6.35 -0.91 36.01
CA TRP A 132 -5.30 -0.22 35.26
C TRP A 132 -4.78 -1.01 34.04
N ILE A 133 -4.79 -2.35 34.10
CA ILE A 133 -4.44 -3.23 32.98
C ILE A 133 -5.49 -3.10 31.88
N SER A 134 -6.78 -3.12 32.23
CA SER A 134 -7.88 -2.95 31.28
C SER A 134 -7.81 -1.58 30.58
N ILE A 135 -7.45 -0.52 31.31
CA ILE A 135 -7.26 0.84 30.75
C ILE A 135 -6.11 0.85 29.73
N LEU A 136 -4.94 0.32 30.10
CA LEU A 136 -3.78 0.25 29.19
C LEU A 136 -4.09 -0.59 27.94
N LEU A 137 -4.78 -1.72 28.13
CA LEU A 137 -5.20 -2.60 27.06
C LEU A 137 -6.16 -1.90 26.09
N SER A 138 -7.11 -1.11 26.60
CA SER A 138 -7.99 -0.29 25.76
C SER A 138 -7.26 0.76 24.94
N ILE A 139 -6.24 1.42 25.50
CA ILE A 139 -5.42 2.39 24.75
C ILE A 139 -4.69 1.68 23.60
N GLY A 140 -4.02 0.56 23.89
CA GLY A 140 -3.34 -0.24 22.86
C GLY A 140 -4.30 -0.73 21.78
N PHE A 141 -5.48 -1.21 22.19
CA PHE A 141 -6.53 -1.66 21.29
C PHE A 141 -7.04 -0.52 20.38
N GLY A 142 -7.29 0.66 20.96
CA GLY A 142 -7.70 1.85 20.22
C GLY A 142 -6.69 2.24 19.13
N ILE A 143 -5.40 2.16 19.42
CA ILE A 143 -4.32 2.40 18.45
C ILE A 143 -4.40 1.39 17.29
N VAL A 144 -4.61 0.11 17.58
CA VAL A 144 -4.72 -0.94 16.55
C VAL A 144 -5.95 -0.73 15.67
N ILE A 145 -7.14 -0.50 16.26
CA ILE A 145 -8.37 -0.25 15.50
C ILE A 145 -8.22 1.01 14.63
N TYR A 146 -7.71 2.10 15.21
CA TYR A 146 -7.45 3.32 14.46
C TYR A 146 -6.53 3.06 13.26
N TRP A 147 -5.46 2.29 13.45
CA TRP A 147 -4.51 1.95 12.39
C TRP A 147 -5.16 1.14 11.26
N ILE A 148 -6.02 0.15 11.60
CA ILE A 148 -6.76 -0.66 10.62
C ILE A 148 -7.75 0.21 9.83
N LEU A 149 -8.59 0.97 10.53
CA LEU A 149 -9.61 1.82 9.91
C LEU A 149 -8.98 2.92 9.04
N SER A 150 -7.92 3.57 9.54
CA SER A 150 -7.16 4.57 8.78
C SER A 150 -6.62 3.99 7.47
N ASN A 151 -6.13 2.75 7.50
CA ASN A 151 -5.62 2.08 6.30
C ASN A 151 -6.74 1.76 5.29
N LYS A 152 -7.91 1.30 5.75
CA LYS A 152 -9.08 1.06 4.90
C LYS A 152 -9.58 2.35 4.25
N ILE A 153 -9.71 3.42 5.03
CA ILE A 153 -10.12 4.74 4.54
C ILE A 153 -9.13 5.25 3.49
N TYR A 154 -7.83 5.14 3.73
CA TYR A 154 -6.81 5.54 2.78
C TYR A 154 -6.95 4.79 1.44
N SER A 155 -7.10 3.46 1.47
CA SER A 155 -7.29 2.64 0.26
C SER A 155 -8.50 3.10 -0.55
N LYS A 156 -9.62 3.36 0.12
CA LYS A 156 -10.86 3.79 -0.54
C LYS A 156 -10.73 5.18 -1.17
N ILE A 157 -10.09 6.11 -0.46
CA ILE A 157 -9.82 7.45 -0.98
C ILE A 157 -8.90 7.36 -2.20
N HIS A 158 -7.87 6.51 -2.14
CA HIS A 158 -6.96 6.27 -3.24
C HIS A 158 -7.69 5.70 -4.46
N ASP A 159 -8.45 4.61 -4.31
CA ASP A 159 -9.19 3.99 -5.41
C ASP A 159 -10.22 4.95 -6.02
N LYS A 160 -10.90 5.76 -5.19
CA LYS A 160 -11.81 6.81 -5.70
C LYS A 160 -11.09 7.86 -6.53
N LYS A 161 -9.98 8.41 -6.01
CA LYS A 161 -9.16 9.40 -6.74
C LYS A 161 -8.58 8.83 -8.03
N LEU A 162 -8.18 7.55 -8.01
CA LEU A 162 -7.67 6.86 -9.18
C LEU A 162 -8.77 6.66 -10.22
N ALA A 163 -10.00 6.36 -9.80
CA ALA A 163 -11.17 6.28 -10.67
C ALA A 163 -11.47 7.62 -11.34
N ASP A 164 -11.51 8.71 -10.57
CA ASP A 164 -11.72 10.05 -11.11
C ASP A 164 -10.66 10.37 -12.17
N LYS A 165 -9.37 10.11 -11.88
CA LYS A 165 -8.26 10.35 -12.82
C LYS A 165 -8.29 9.48 -14.08
N ILE A 166 -8.72 8.22 -13.98
CA ILE A 166 -8.80 7.31 -15.13
C ILE A 166 -10.03 7.63 -16.00
N LEU A 167 -11.12 8.10 -15.39
CA LEU A 167 -12.35 8.49 -16.08
C LEU A 167 -12.20 9.86 -16.77
N GLU A 168 -11.52 10.83 -16.15
CA GLU A 168 -11.22 12.14 -16.76
C GLU A 168 -10.30 12.06 -17.99
N LYS A 169 -9.50 11.00 -18.12
CA LYS A 169 -8.62 10.77 -19.29
C LYS A 169 -9.33 10.16 -20.50
N LYS A 170 -10.61 9.76 -20.38
CA LYS A 170 -11.42 9.24 -21.48
C LYS A 170 -12.22 10.34 -22.15
#